data_AF-A0A0Q4YC15-F1
#
_entry.id   AF-A0A0Q4YC15-F1
#
_cell.length_a   1.000
_cell.length_b   1.000
_cell.length_c   1.000
_cell.angle_alpha   90.00
_cell.angle_beta   90.00
_cell.angle_gamma   90.00
#
_symmetry.space_group_name_H-M   'P 1'
#
loop_
_entity.id
_entity.type
_entity.pdbx_description
1 polymer ?
#
loop_
_entity_poly.entity_id
_entity_poly.type
_entity_poly.pdbx_seq_one_letter_code
_entity_poly.pdbx_strand_id
1 'polypeptide(L)'
;MELTEINQTHTLQQFDASLGTLNSVTITLDGRVLSSASLLNEAAQTQIFGFVSTENFFLTGPGSIFQTFDAPLFNYGPSPIAGGQRVDLGAQDISNTLTFTAADLGSFIGGGTVDFLCTTAISNTQTGGGGNILIEQSTTAGCGLNVVYDYTADTPVEVPEPGSLALLGVAALGLVAVRRRRS
;
A
#
# COMPACT_ATOMS: atom_id res chain seq x y z
N MET A 1 7.45 -9.64 7.11
CA MET A 1 6.25 -10.36 7.58
C MET A 1 6.50 -10.77 9.01
N GLU A 2 5.45 -10.75 9.81
CA GLU A 2 5.47 -10.95 11.27
C GLU A 2 4.27 -11.82 11.66
N LEU A 3 4.28 -12.38 12.87
CA LEU A 3 3.12 -13.10 13.41
C LEU A 3 1.92 -12.14 13.51
N THR A 4 0.74 -12.60 13.12
CA THR A 4 -0.47 -11.79 13.26
C THR A 4 -0.91 -11.68 14.73
N GLU A 5 -1.57 -10.60 15.13
CA GLU A 5 -1.98 -9.44 14.31
C GLU A 5 -0.85 -8.44 14.11
N ILE A 6 -0.66 -8.00 12.86
CA ILE A 6 0.39 -7.03 12.54
C ILE A 6 -0.05 -5.61 12.90
N ASN A 7 0.94 -4.76 13.15
CA ASN A 7 0.75 -3.33 13.39
C ASN A 7 1.96 -2.57 12.83
N GLN A 8 1.91 -2.27 11.54
CA GLN A 8 3.03 -1.76 10.75
C GLN A 8 2.79 -0.31 10.34
N THR A 9 3.72 0.57 10.71
CA THR A 9 3.69 1.99 10.31
C THR A 9 4.57 2.22 9.09
N HIS A 10 4.05 2.94 8.10
CA HIS A 10 4.78 3.42 6.94
C HIS A 10 4.79 4.94 6.92
N THR A 11 5.96 5.54 7.10
CA THR A 11 6.17 6.99 7.05
C THR A 11 6.60 7.40 5.64
N LEU A 12 5.94 8.40 5.08
CA LEU A 12 6.21 8.91 3.74
C LEU A 12 6.40 10.43 3.78
N GLN A 13 7.28 10.95 2.91
CA GLN A 13 7.41 12.39 2.72
C GLN A 13 6.16 12.95 2.07
N GLN A 14 5.70 14.10 2.54
CA GLN A 14 4.69 14.88 1.83
C GLN A 14 5.23 15.42 0.50
N PHE A 15 4.31 15.74 -0.41
CA PHE A 15 4.60 16.41 -1.67
C PHE A 15 5.10 17.83 -1.42
N ASP A 16 6.28 18.15 -1.95
CA ASP A 16 6.86 19.48 -1.93
C ASP A 16 6.15 20.40 -2.93
N ALA A 17 5.38 21.36 -2.40
CA ALA A 17 4.63 22.31 -3.20
C ALA A 17 5.50 23.21 -4.09
N SER A 18 6.81 23.29 -3.88
CA SER A 18 7.73 24.03 -4.76
C SER A 18 7.96 23.32 -6.10
N LEU A 19 7.59 22.05 -6.23
CA LEU A 19 7.67 21.28 -7.47
C LEU A 19 6.53 21.60 -8.45
N GLY A 20 5.41 22.15 -7.95
CA GLY A 20 4.25 22.53 -8.76
C GLY A 20 2.92 22.19 -8.08
N THR A 21 1.88 21.98 -8.89
CA THR A 21 0.53 21.69 -8.41
C THR A 21 0.26 20.19 -8.38
N LEU A 22 -0.03 19.64 -7.20
CA LEU A 22 -0.42 18.24 -7.03
C LEU A 22 -1.81 17.98 -7.65
N ASN A 23 -1.88 17.06 -8.60
CA ASN A 23 -3.12 16.68 -9.30
C ASN A 23 -3.81 15.49 -8.63
N SER A 24 -3.05 14.46 -8.23
CA SER A 24 -3.59 13.27 -7.58
C SER A 24 -2.55 12.54 -6.73
N VAL A 25 -3.02 11.78 -5.74
CA VAL A 25 -2.22 10.83 -4.97
C VAL A 25 -2.82 9.45 -5.14
N THR A 26 -2.09 8.55 -5.80
CA THR A 26 -2.49 7.14 -5.93
C THR A 26 -1.75 6.32 -4.88
N ILE A 27 -2.51 5.60 -4.05
CA ILE A 27 -2.00 4.72 -3.02
C ILE A 27 -2.28 3.27 -3.42
N THR A 28 -1.25 2.44 -3.37
CA THR A 28 -1.33 0.99 -3.53
C THR A 28 -0.85 0.33 -2.25
N LEU A 29 -1.71 -0.50 -1.68
CA LEU A 29 -1.43 -1.35 -0.53
C LEU A 29 -1.31 -2.79 -1.02
N ASP A 30 -0.18 -3.41 -0.71
CA ASP A 30 0.09 -4.82 -0.99
C ASP A 30 0.08 -5.59 0.33
N GLY A 31 -0.80 -6.57 0.48
CA GLY A 31 -0.78 -7.50 1.60
C GLY A 31 -0.30 -8.87 1.17
N ARG A 32 0.48 -9.53 2.02
CA ARG A 32 0.81 -10.95 1.89
C ARG A 32 0.57 -11.67 3.20
N VAL A 33 0.01 -12.87 3.12
CA VAL A 33 -0.31 -13.75 4.24
C VAL A 33 0.24 -15.14 3.96
N LEU A 34 0.98 -15.68 4.93
CA LEU A 34 1.28 -17.11 5.01
C LEU A 34 0.47 -17.68 6.17
N SER A 35 -0.32 -18.73 5.93
CA SER A 35 -1.08 -19.39 7.00
C SER A 35 -1.07 -20.90 6.84
N SER A 36 -1.12 -21.61 7.96
CA SER A 36 -1.35 -23.06 7.99
C SER A 36 -2.38 -23.38 9.06
N ALA A 37 -3.28 -24.34 8.79
CA ALA A 37 -4.30 -24.73 9.75
C ALA A 37 -4.53 -26.25 9.80
N SER A 38 -4.91 -26.75 10.97
CA SER A 38 -5.39 -28.12 11.15
C SER A 38 -6.59 -28.18 12.08
N LEU A 39 -7.43 -29.19 11.89
CA LEU A 39 -8.63 -29.45 12.65
C LEU A 39 -8.49 -30.81 13.33
N LEU A 40 -8.67 -30.90 14.65
CA LEU A 40 -8.65 -32.16 15.38
C LEU A 40 -9.99 -32.39 16.05
N ASN A 41 -10.66 -33.50 15.73
CA ASN A 41 -11.84 -33.92 16.48
C ASN A 41 -11.44 -34.65 17.76
N GLU A 42 -11.62 -33.99 18.90
CA GLU A 42 -11.30 -34.53 20.24
C GLU A 42 -12.41 -35.44 20.80
N ALA A 43 -13.56 -35.53 20.12
CA ALA A 43 -14.62 -36.46 20.51
C ALA A 43 -14.33 -37.90 20.09
N ALA A 44 -15.00 -38.85 20.74
CA ALA A 44 -14.95 -40.27 20.35
C ALA A 44 -15.76 -40.55 19.06
N GLN A 45 -16.81 -39.78 18.82
CA GLN A 45 -17.71 -39.92 17.67
C GLN A 45 -17.37 -38.95 16.53
N THR A 46 -17.79 -39.31 15.32
CA THR A 46 -17.73 -38.43 14.15
C THR A 46 -18.53 -37.15 14.39
N GLN A 47 -17.94 -36.01 14.00
CA GLN A 47 -18.58 -34.69 14.03
C GLN A 47 -18.72 -34.15 12.61
N ILE A 48 -19.81 -33.43 12.33
CA ILE A 48 -19.91 -32.59 11.13
C ILE A 48 -19.37 -31.21 11.48
N PHE A 49 -18.35 -30.76 10.77
CA PHE A 49 -17.68 -29.50 11.06
C PHE A 49 -17.34 -28.72 9.79
N GLY A 50 -17.55 -27.42 9.83
CA GLY A 50 -17.13 -26.47 8.82
C GLY A 50 -16.29 -25.36 9.45
N PHE A 51 -15.30 -24.88 8.70
CA PHE A 51 -14.36 -23.85 9.12
C PHE A 51 -14.04 -22.91 7.96
N VAL A 52 -14.21 -21.62 8.19
CA VAL A 52 -13.82 -20.56 7.25
C VAL A 52 -12.88 -19.62 7.99
N SER A 53 -11.74 -19.30 7.37
CA SER A 53 -10.77 -18.35 7.89
C SER A 53 -10.42 -17.31 6.82
N THR A 54 -10.39 -16.05 7.22
CA THR A 54 -10.05 -14.91 6.36
C THR A 54 -9.12 -13.96 7.13
N GLU A 55 -8.03 -13.53 6.50
CA GLU A 55 -7.26 -12.40 6.98
C GLU A 55 -7.90 -11.10 6.49
N ASN A 56 -8.21 -10.19 7.40
CA ASN A 56 -8.70 -8.86 7.08
C ASN A 56 -7.55 -7.86 7.24
N PHE A 57 -7.27 -7.07 6.20
CA PHE A 57 -6.31 -5.98 6.24
C PHE A 57 -7.03 -4.65 6.43
N PHE A 58 -6.46 -3.78 7.26
CA PHE A 58 -6.95 -2.43 7.52
C PHE A 58 -5.83 -1.43 7.32
N LEU A 59 -6.05 -0.43 6.47
CA LEU A 59 -5.15 0.68 6.27
C LEU A 59 -5.80 1.96 6.76
N THR A 60 -5.10 2.66 7.64
CA THR A 60 -5.45 4.03 8.03
C THR A 60 -4.35 4.98 7.62
N GLY A 61 -4.70 6.22 7.32
CA GLY A 61 -3.74 7.20 6.82
C GLY A 61 -4.25 8.65 6.94
N PRO A 62 -3.50 9.61 6.35
CA PRO A 62 -3.87 11.03 6.36
C PRO A 62 -5.21 11.28 5.65
N GLY A 63 -5.85 12.42 5.94
CA GLY A 63 -7.09 12.81 5.26
C GLY A 63 -8.27 11.88 5.55
N SER A 64 -8.28 11.21 6.71
CA SER A 64 -9.28 10.19 7.09
C SER A 64 -9.33 8.97 6.18
N ILE A 65 -8.20 8.61 5.55
CA ILE A 65 -8.08 7.35 4.81
C ILE A 65 -8.38 6.19 5.77
N PHE A 66 -9.36 5.38 5.38
CA PHE A 66 -9.67 4.08 5.96
C PHE A 66 -10.03 3.14 4.82
N GLN A 67 -9.26 2.07 4.66
CA GLN A 67 -9.44 1.09 3.60
C GLN A 67 -9.32 -0.32 4.16
N THR A 68 -10.08 -1.24 3.56
CA THR A 68 -10.08 -2.65 3.96
C THR A 68 -10.05 -3.54 2.74
N PHE A 69 -9.35 -4.66 2.84
CA PHE A 69 -9.51 -5.77 1.89
C PHE A 69 -9.25 -7.10 2.59
N ASP A 70 -9.74 -8.17 1.98
CA ASP A 70 -9.74 -9.50 2.56
C ASP A 70 -8.85 -10.46 1.77
N ALA A 71 -8.23 -11.40 2.48
CA ALA A 71 -7.53 -12.55 1.93
C ALA A 71 -8.14 -13.84 2.51
N PRO A 72 -9.05 -14.53 1.78
CA PRO A 72 -9.63 -15.79 2.22
C PRO A 72 -8.56 -16.88 2.33
N LEU A 73 -8.36 -17.46 3.51
CA LEU A 73 -7.30 -18.43 3.78
C LEU A 73 -7.81 -19.88 3.63
N PHE A 74 -8.86 -20.22 4.38
CA PHE A 74 -9.38 -21.58 4.43
C PHE A 74 -10.89 -21.59 4.27
N ASN A 75 -11.40 -22.55 3.51
CA ASN A 75 -12.82 -22.81 3.37
C ASN A 75 -13.07 -24.33 3.38
N TYR A 76 -13.16 -24.88 4.58
CA TYR A 76 -13.54 -26.26 4.83
C TYR A 76 -15.05 -26.31 5.06
N GLY A 77 -15.81 -26.71 4.02
CA GLY A 77 -17.26 -26.85 4.13
C GLY A 77 -17.67 -27.93 5.15
N PRO A 78 -18.92 -27.88 5.67
CA PRO A 78 -19.42 -28.86 6.63
C PRO A 78 -19.20 -30.31 6.17
N SER A 79 -18.27 -31.00 6.82
CA SER A 79 -17.82 -32.34 6.43
C SER A 79 -17.62 -33.23 7.67
N PRO A 80 -17.76 -34.56 7.53
CA PRO A 80 -17.53 -35.48 8.63
C PRO A 80 -16.03 -35.60 8.97
N ILE A 81 -15.70 -35.44 10.24
CA ILE A 81 -14.38 -35.71 10.82
C ILE A 81 -14.55 -36.82 11.86
N ALA A 82 -13.91 -37.97 11.66
CA ALA A 82 -14.00 -39.10 12.59
C ALA A 82 -13.43 -38.76 13.97
N GLY A 83 -13.83 -39.48 15.01
CA GLY A 83 -13.29 -39.27 16.36
C GLY A 83 -11.78 -39.50 16.41
N GLY A 84 -11.04 -38.56 17.01
CA GLY A 84 -9.58 -38.57 17.07
C GLY A 84 -8.89 -38.23 15.74
N GLN A 85 -9.63 -37.99 14.66
CA GLN A 85 -9.04 -37.65 13.36
C GLN A 85 -8.54 -36.20 13.35
N ARG A 86 -7.33 -36.01 12.82
CA ARG A 86 -6.82 -34.70 12.39
C ARG A 86 -7.01 -34.52 10.89
N VAL A 87 -7.52 -33.37 10.48
CA VAL A 87 -7.59 -32.89 9.10
C VAL A 87 -6.58 -31.76 8.97
N ASP A 88 -5.59 -31.95 8.12
CA ASP A 88 -4.64 -30.89 7.74
C ASP A 88 -5.23 -30.09 6.57
N LEU A 89 -5.33 -28.78 6.72
CA LEU A 89 -5.81 -27.87 5.67
C LEU A 89 -4.67 -27.34 4.79
N GLY A 90 -3.42 -27.71 5.11
CA GLY A 90 -2.22 -27.31 4.39
C GLY A 90 -1.79 -25.87 4.67
N ALA A 91 -0.78 -25.43 3.92
CA ALA A 91 -0.29 -24.07 3.94
C ALA A 91 -0.89 -23.25 2.79
N GLN A 92 -1.13 -21.97 3.06
CA GLN A 92 -1.60 -20.95 2.13
C GLN A 92 -0.56 -19.84 2.06
N ASP A 93 -0.33 -19.33 0.85
CA ASP A 93 0.49 -18.15 0.57
C ASP A 93 -0.30 -17.25 -0.37
N ILE A 94 -0.91 -16.22 0.21
CA ILE A 94 -1.87 -15.37 -0.48
C ILE A 94 -1.31 -13.96 -0.51
N SER A 95 -1.35 -13.33 -1.68
CA SER A 95 -1.08 -11.91 -1.83
C SER A 95 -2.28 -11.24 -2.47
N ASN A 96 -2.60 -10.03 -2.02
CA ASN A 96 -3.67 -9.23 -2.59
C ASN A 96 -3.27 -7.75 -2.54
N THR A 97 -3.83 -6.97 -3.46
CA THR A 97 -3.47 -5.56 -3.65
C THR A 97 -4.74 -4.72 -3.69
N LEU A 98 -4.70 -3.57 -3.01
CA LEU A 98 -5.74 -2.56 -3.06
C LEU A 98 -5.14 -1.24 -3.58
N THR A 99 -5.71 -0.69 -4.65
CA THR A 99 -5.30 0.61 -5.20
C THR A 99 -6.46 1.59 -5.15
N PHE A 100 -6.20 2.80 -4.65
CA PHE A 100 -7.18 3.87 -4.57
C PHE A 100 -6.51 5.25 -4.69
N THR A 101 -7.30 6.28 -4.99
CA THR A 101 -6.84 7.67 -5.04
C THR A 101 -7.30 8.40 -3.78
N ALA A 102 -6.42 9.21 -3.18
CA ALA A 102 -6.79 10.03 -2.03
C ALA A 102 -7.82 11.10 -2.40
N ALA A 103 -8.84 11.26 -1.56
CA ALA A 103 -9.84 12.32 -1.72
C ALA A 103 -9.34 13.68 -1.22
N ASP A 104 -8.54 13.69 -0.14
CA ASP A 104 -7.97 14.91 0.45
C ASP A 104 -6.49 15.04 0.09
N LEU A 105 -6.20 15.74 -1.00
CA LEU A 105 -4.84 16.04 -1.44
C LEU A 105 -4.09 16.97 -0.46
N GLY A 106 -4.81 17.81 0.29
CA GLY A 106 -4.20 18.79 1.20
C GLY A 106 -3.42 18.11 2.33
N SER A 107 -3.89 16.94 2.77
CA SER A 107 -3.19 16.12 3.77
C SER A 107 -1.84 15.57 3.30
N PHE A 108 -1.57 15.58 2.00
CA PHE A 108 -0.34 15.10 1.38
C PHE A 108 0.62 16.21 0.96
N ILE A 109 0.26 17.49 1.08
CA ILE A 109 1.10 18.61 0.65
C ILE A 109 1.78 19.22 1.87
N GLY A 110 3.11 19.40 1.81
CA GLY A 110 3.87 20.02 2.89
C GLY A 110 5.35 19.63 2.87
N GLY A 111 6.10 20.16 3.84
CA GLY A 111 7.52 19.83 4.02
C GLY A 111 7.78 18.71 5.04
N GLY A 112 6.72 18.06 5.55
CA GLY A 112 6.80 17.06 6.61
C GLY A 112 6.63 15.63 6.11
N THR A 113 6.22 14.77 7.03
CA THR A 113 5.88 13.37 6.77
C THR A 113 4.41 13.10 7.11
N VAL A 114 3.86 12.07 6.47
CA VAL A 114 2.58 11.46 6.85
C VAL A 114 2.80 9.99 7.16
N ASP A 115 2.03 9.49 8.12
CA ASP A 115 2.07 8.09 8.51
C ASP A 115 0.84 7.36 7.99
N PHE A 116 1.08 6.14 7.53
CA PHE A 116 0.06 5.13 7.28
C PHE A 116 0.24 4.00 8.29
N LEU A 117 -0.87 3.45 8.76
CA LEU A 117 -0.88 2.31 9.65
C LEU A 117 -1.60 1.15 8.97
N CYS A 118 -0.88 0.05 8.76
CA CYS A 118 -1.45 -1.21 8.31
C CYS A 118 -1.60 -2.16 9.51
N THR A 119 -2.80 -2.66 9.72
CA THR A 119 -3.10 -3.66 10.75
C THR A 119 -3.88 -4.83 10.14
N THR A 120 -3.88 -5.96 10.83
CA THR A 120 -4.68 -7.11 10.44
C THR A 120 -5.63 -7.57 11.54
N ALA A 121 -6.62 -8.37 11.15
CA ALA A 121 -7.41 -9.21 12.03
C ALA A 121 -7.72 -10.54 11.33
N ILE A 122 -7.55 -11.67 12.01
CA ILE A 122 -8.09 -12.95 11.56
C ILE A 122 -9.55 -13.08 11.95
N SER A 123 -10.40 -13.36 10.96
CA SER A 123 -11.77 -13.78 11.15
C SER A 123 -11.90 -15.29 10.96
N ASN A 124 -12.40 -15.97 11.99
CA ASN A 124 -12.66 -17.41 11.98
C ASN A 124 -14.14 -17.67 12.24
N THR A 125 -14.77 -18.40 11.32
CA THR A 125 -16.17 -18.85 11.46
C THR A 125 -16.20 -20.37 11.50
N GLN A 126 -16.84 -20.91 12.54
CA GLN A 126 -17.03 -22.34 12.73
C GLN A 126 -18.51 -22.72 12.67
N THR A 127 -18.80 -23.89 12.09
CA THR A 127 -20.15 -24.44 12.00
C THR A 127 -20.14 -25.90 12.43
N GLY A 128 -20.97 -26.27 13.41
CA GLY A 128 -21.05 -27.65 13.91
C GLY A 128 -19.92 -28.01 14.88
N GLY A 129 -19.48 -29.27 14.88
CA GLY A 129 -18.40 -29.78 15.74
C GLY A 129 -18.77 -30.01 17.21
N GLY A 130 -19.91 -29.50 17.67
CA GLY A 130 -20.38 -29.66 19.04
C GLY A 130 -19.44 -29.09 20.11
N GLY A 131 -18.51 -28.22 19.72
CA GLY A 131 -17.46 -27.68 20.59
C GLY A 131 -16.27 -28.63 20.84
N ASN A 132 -16.18 -29.75 20.12
CA ASN A 132 -15.12 -30.77 20.32
C ASN A 132 -14.10 -30.80 19.17
N ILE A 133 -14.03 -29.74 18.38
CA ILE A 133 -13.02 -29.60 17.33
C ILE A 133 -12.00 -28.56 17.80
N LEU A 134 -10.77 -28.98 17.99
CA LEU A 134 -9.63 -28.09 18.16
C LEU A 134 -9.20 -27.57 16.79
N ILE A 135 -9.08 -26.24 16.69
CA ILE A 135 -8.58 -25.55 15.50
C ILE A 135 -7.19 -25.01 15.85
N GLU A 136 -6.17 -25.46 15.13
CA GLU A 136 -4.82 -24.94 15.26
C GLU A 136 -4.49 -24.16 13.99
N GLN A 137 -4.31 -22.84 14.09
CA GLN A 137 -3.93 -21.99 12.96
C GLN A 137 -2.73 -21.13 13.35
N SER A 138 -1.76 -21.05 12.45
CA SER A 138 -0.59 -20.18 12.56
C SER A 138 -0.51 -19.30 11.33
N THR A 139 -0.45 -17.99 11.52
CA THR A 139 -0.47 -17.02 10.43
C THR A 139 0.61 -15.96 10.63
N THR A 140 1.28 -15.60 9.54
CA THR A 140 2.12 -14.42 9.45
C THR A 140 1.66 -13.55 8.31
N ALA A 141 1.66 -12.24 8.50
CA ALA A 141 1.28 -11.29 7.47
C ALA A 141 2.29 -10.15 7.33
N GLY A 142 2.14 -9.34 6.29
CA GLY A 142 2.85 -8.09 6.13
C GLY A 142 2.21 -7.20 5.08
N CYS A 143 2.44 -5.91 5.21
CA CYS A 143 1.98 -4.89 4.27
C CYS A 143 3.15 -4.21 3.57
N GLY A 144 2.95 -3.88 2.30
CA GLY A 144 3.75 -2.95 1.52
C GLY A 144 2.88 -1.76 1.12
N LEU A 145 3.47 -0.58 1.08
CA LEU A 145 2.78 0.64 0.67
C LEU A 145 3.58 1.32 -0.44
N ASN A 146 2.90 1.65 -1.54
CA ASN A 146 3.43 2.46 -2.62
C ASN A 146 2.53 3.68 -2.83
N VAL A 147 3.11 4.87 -2.86
CA VAL A 147 2.39 6.12 -3.06
C VAL A 147 3.00 6.88 -4.23
N VAL A 148 2.13 7.25 -5.19
CA VAL A 148 2.50 7.95 -6.41
C VAL A 148 1.84 9.33 -6.42
N TYR A 149 2.66 10.37 -6.47
CA TYR A 149 2.24 11.75 -6.65
C TYR A 149 2.22 12.10 -8.15
N ASP A 150 1.05 12.43 -8.68
CA ASP A 150 0.92 13.03 -10.01
C ASP A 150 0.80 14.54 -9.85
N TYR A 151 1.67 15.31 -10.52
CA TYR A 151 1.70 16.77 -10.39
C TYR A 151 2.02 17.46 -11.70
N THR A 152 1.53 18.69 -11.83
CA THR A 152 1.88 19.60 -12.92
C THR A 152 3.02 20.48 -12.45
N ALA A 153 4.19 20.36 -13.08
CA ALA A 153 5.36 21.13 -12.69
C ALA A 153 5.19 22.63 -13.00
N ASP A 154 5.70 23.48 -12.10
CA ASP A 154 5.81 24.91 -12.41
C ASP A 154 6.82 25.09 -13.53
N THR A 155 6.40 25.73 -14.62
CA THR A 155 7.33 26.10 -15.70
C THR A 155 8.36 27.08 -15.14
N PRO A 156 9.68 26.85 -15.34
CA PRO A 156 10.67 27.87 -15.01
C PRO A 156 10.27 29.17 -15.70
N VAL A 157 10.22 30.27 -14.94
CA VAL A 157 10.05 31.59 -15.55
C VAL A 157 11.23 31.76 -16.52
N GLU A 158 10.94 31.83 -17.82
CA GLU A 158 11.97 32.14 -18.82
C GLU A 158 12.57 33.48 -18.42
N VAL A 159 13.79 33.45 -17.86
CA VAL A 159 14.55 34.66 -17.60
C VAL A 159 14.91 35.19 -18.98
N PRO A 160 14.46 36.40 -19.38
CA PRO A 160 14.90 36.98 -20.65
C PRO A 160 16.42 37.02 -20.61
N GLU A 161 17.07 36.41 -21.62
CA GLU A 161 18.53 36.36 -21.67
C GLU A 161 19.08 37.77 -21.41
N PRO A 162 20.10 37.92 -20.53
CA PRO A 162 20.60 39.23 -20.16
C PRO A 162 20.92 40.02 -21.43
N GLY A 163 20.44 41.26 -21.52
CA GLY A 163 20.74 42.20 -22.61
C GLY A 163 22.23 42.40 -22.89
N SER A 164 23.11 41.82 -22.07
CA SER A 164 24.52 41.53 -22.32
C SER A 164 24.80 40.91 -23.70
N LEU A 165 23.96 39.98 -24.19
CA LEU A 165 24.11 39.41 -25.54
C LEU A 165 23.77 40.42 -26.64
N ALA A 166 22.75 41.25 -26.42
CA ALA A 166 22.42 42.35 -27.33
C ALA A 166 23.53 43.42 -27.36
N LEU A 167 24.13 43.73 -26.20
CA LEU A 167 25.27 44.66 -26.09
C LEU A 167 26.53 44.13 -26.77
N LEU A 168 26.82 42.82 -26.66
CA LEU A 168 27.92 42.19 -27.40
C LEU A 168 27.70 42.25 -28.92
N GLY A 169 26.47 42.05 -29.38
CA GLY A 169 26.11 42.19 -30.80
C GLY A 169 26.27 43.61 -31.33
N VAL A 170 25.83 44.63 -30.58
CA VAL A 170 25.97 46.04 -30.97
C VAL A 170 27.43 46.50 -30.91
N ALA A 171 28.21 46.06 -29.92
CA ALA A 171 29.63 46.39 -29.82
C ALA A 171 30.45 45.80 -30.98
N ALA A 172 30.15 44.56 -31.39
CA ALA A 172 30.79 43.91 -32.53
C ALA A 172 30.48 44.64 -33.86
N LEU A 173 29.23 45.05 -34.05
CA LEU A 173 28.82 45.83 -35.23
C LEU A 173 29.45 47.24 -35.24
N GLY A 174 29.58 47.88 -34.09
CA GLY A 174 30.26 49.18 -33.95
C GLY A 174 31.75 49.12 -34.32
N LEU A 175 32.46 48.06 -33.91
CA LEU A 175 33.88 47.86 -34.23
C LEU A 175 34.12 47.61 -35.73
N VAL A 176 33.22 46.91 -36.41
CA VAL A 176 33.31 46.69 -37.87
C VAL A 176 33.07 47.98 -38.66
N ALA A 177 32.12 48.82 -38.23
CA ALA A 177 31.84 50.09 -38.87
C ALA A 177 33.00 51.09 -38.75
N VAL A 178 33.72 51.11 -37.62
CA VAL A 178 34.90 51.96 -37.42
C VAL A 178 36.08 51.52 -38.29
N ARG A 179 36.26 50.21 -38.49
CA ARG A 179 37.36 49.68 -39.34
C ARG A 179 37.20 50.05 -40.82
N ARG A 180 35.97 50.14 -41.32
CA ARG A 180 35.69 50.53 -42.73
C ARG A 180 35.88 52.02 -43.03
N ARG A 181 35.98 52.89 -42.03
CA ARG A 181 36.24 54.33 -42.23
C ARG A 181 37.74 54.69 -42.24
N ARG A 182 38.63 53.74 -41.98
CA ARG A 182 40.09 53.94 -41.93
C ARG A 182 40.86 53.21 -43.05
N SER A 183 40.16 52.66 -44.04
CA SER A 183 40.73 52.17 -45.31
C SER A 183 40.16 52.98 -46.45
#